data_AF-A0A1B1N1K0-F1
#
_entry.id   AF-A0A1B1N1K0-F1
#
_cell.length_a   1.000
_cell.length_b   1.000
_cell.length_c   1.000
_cell.angle_alpha   90.00
_cell.angle_beta   90.00
_cell.angle_gamma   90.00
#
_symmetry.space_group_name_H-M   'P 1'
#
loop_
_entity.id
_entity.type
_entity.pdbx_description
1 polymer ?
#
loop_
_entity_poly.entity_id
_entity_poly.type
_entity_poly.pdbx_seq_one_letter_code
_entity_poly.pdbx_strand_id
1 'polypeptide(L)'
;MRKIEENYKLLLNNVQNKANNINTELDSILDVIPGEVEIDLVSRTVLNTYFIADNETDLKEFEGYFSSFGELLNRTLIEEYSNVYSFIETSTQLIIKEMNKEKEYKKYKMANRLSKKSEFYKMINFIDDIIFKFSKDNYLIIDFIDEHIRPIRNDGMHKPYESIGNEIKKAILIDNTNVDSRLRSVYCYFVEEINSLYGVAEIFKLILLDIVLDKG
;
A
#
# COMPACT_ATOMS: atom_id res chain seq x y z
N MET A 1 6.51 -21.06 12.17
CA MET A 1 5.16 -20.58 12.52
C MET A 1 5.20 -19.21 13.22
N ARG A 2 5.65 -19.10 14.48
CA ARG A 2 5.69 -17.83 15.25
C ARG A 2 6.33 -16.65 14.51
N LYS A 3 7.42 -16.90 13.77
CA LYS A 3 8.14 -15.82 13.07
C LYS A 3 7.39 -15.17 11.91
N ILE A 4 6.57 -15.92 11.16
CA ILE A 4 5.74 -15.35 10.08
C ILE A 4 4.67 -14.43 10.69
N GLU A 5 4.03 -14.90 11.76
CA GLU A 5 3.02 -14.12 12.49
C GLU A 5 3.63 -12.88 13.18
N GLU A 6 4.81 -13.02 13.79
CA GLU A 6 5.56 -11.90 14.38
C GLU A 6 5.90 -10.84 13.34
N ASN A 7 6.43 -11.26 12.18
CA ASN A 7 6.75 -10.33 11.09
C ASN A 7 5.50 -9.62 10.56
N TYR A 8 4.38 -10.33 10.43
CA TYR A 8 3.12 -9.72 10.00
C TYR A 8 2.59 -8.71 11.04
N LYS A 9 2.68 -9.02 12.35
CA LYS A 9 2.33 -8.07 13.41
C LYS A 9 3.21 -6.82 13.38
N LEU A 10 4.50 -6.97 13.13
CA LEU A 10 5.41 -5.82 12.96
C LEU A 10 4.99 -4.95 11.77
N LEU A 11 4.63 -5.58 10.65
CA LEU A 11 4.15 -4.89 9.45
C LEU A 11 2.86 -4.08 9.74
N LEU A 12 1.91 -4.65 10.49
CA LEU A 12 0.68 -3.97 10.92
C LEU A 12 0.94 -2.80 11.87
N ASN A 13 1.79 -3.00 12.88
CA ASN A 13 2.11 -1.94 13.84
C ASN A 13 2.77 -0.75 13.15
N ASN A 14 3.62 -1.00 12.15
CA ASN A 14 4.29 0.06 11.40
C ASN A 14 3.31 0.95 10.65
N VAL A 15 2.34 0.38 9.92
CA VAL A 15 1.35 1.19 9.18
C VAL A 15 0.38 1.90 10.10
N GLN A 16 0.00 1.31 11.23
CA GLN A 16 -0.85 1.98 12.22
C GLN A 16 -0.21 3.26 12.76
N ASN A 17 1.09 3.22 13.06
CA ASN A 17 1.82 4.40 13.51
C ASN A 17 1.85 5.50 12.43
N LYS A 18 2.01 5.13 11.16
CA LYS A 18 2.01 6.10 10.04
C LYS A 18 0.62 6.67 9.79
N ALA A 19 -0.42 5.83 9.86
CA ALA A 19 -1.80 6.26 9.70
C ALA A 19 -2.18 7.33 10.73
N ASN A 20 -1.76 7.18 11.99
CA ASN A 20 -2.01 8.21 13.01
C ASN A 20 -1.39 9.57 12.65
N ASN A 21 -0.16 9.57 12.12
CA ASN A 21 0.51 10.80 11.69
C ASN A 21 -0.20 11.44 10.48
N ILE A 22 -0.62 10.63 9.50
CA ILE A 22 -1.36 11.10 8.33
C ILE A 22 -2.73 11.67 8.73
N ASN A 23 -3.42 11.03 9.67
CA ASN A 23 -4.71 11.52 10.19
C ASN A 23 -4.54 12.88 10.86
N THR A 24 -3.50 13.02 11.68
CA THR A 24 -3.18 14.29 12.35
C THR A 24 -2.89 15.39 11.33
N GLU A 25 -2.14 15.08 10.27
CA GLU A 25 -1.85 16.03 9.19
C GLU A 25 -3.13 16.42 8.43
N LEU A 26 -3.98 15.45 8.10
CA LEU A 26 -5.26 15.70 7.45
C LEU A 26 -6.16 16.61 8.29
N ASP A 27 -6.31 16.30 9.58
CA ASP A 27 -7.11 17.09 10.50
C ASP A 27 -6.55 18.52 10.63
N SER A 28 -5.22 18.65 10.71
CA SER A 28 -4.55 19.96 10.77
C SER A 28 -4.82 20.80 9.53
N ILE A 29 -4.82 20.21 8.33
CA ILE A 29 -5.16 20.92 7.09
C ILE A 29 -6.64 21.31 7.12
N LEU A 30 -7.54 20.36 7.44
CA LEU A 30 -8.98 20.59 7.43
C LEU A 30 -9.41 21.68 8.42
N ASP A 31 -8.78 21.76 9.58
CA ASP A 31 -9.08 22.75 10.64
C ASP A 31 -8.77 24.19 10.22
N VAL A 32 -7.83 24.36 9.28
CA VAL A 32 -7.38 25.68 8.83
C VAL A 32 -7.92 26.08 7.46
N ILE A 33 -8.61 25.18 6.73
CA ILE A 33 -9.21 25.52 5.43
C ILE A 33 -10.24 26.65 5.64
N PRO A 34 -10.02 27.84 5.07
CA PRO A 34 -10.99 28.91 5.14
C PRO A 34 -12.19 28.55 4.25
N GLY A 35 -13.40 28.77 4.76
CA GLY A 35 -14.56 28.58 3.92
C GLY A 35 -15.89 29.02 4.51
N GLU A 36 -16.85 29.09 3.60
CA GLU A 36 -18.28 29.30 3.89
C GLU A 36 -19.04 28.00 3.66
N VAL A 37 -20.18 27.86 4.35
CA VAL A 37 -21.04 26.68 4.23
C VAL A 37 -22.41 27.07 3.69
N GLU A 38 -22.83 26.38 2.64
CA GLU A 38 -24.22 26.41 2.16
C GLU A 38 -25.04 25.39 2.97
N ILE A 39 -26.12 25.85 3.60
CA ILE A 39 -26.98 25.00 4.43
C ILE A 39 -28.40 25.02 3.86
N ASP A 40 -28.97 23.84 3.65
CA ASP A 40 -30.41 23.69 3.49
C ASP A 40 -31.08 23.89 4.86
N LEU A 41 -31.77 25.01 5.04
CA LEU A 41 -32.40 25.38 6.29
C LEU A 41 -33.57 24.45 6.68
N VAL A 42 -34.17 23.74 5.72
CA VAL A 42 -35.33 22.87 5.95
C VAL A 42 -34.86 21.51 6.48
N SER A 43 -33.89 20.90 5.81
CA SER A 43 -33.31 19.61 6.20
C SER A 43 -32.19 19.72 7.23
N ARG A 44 -31.67 20.94 7.45
CA ARG A 44 -30.49 21.26 8.27
C ARG A 44 -29.23 20.51 7.83
N THR A 45 -29.09 20.26 6.53
CA THR A 45 -27.90 19.61 5.96
C THR A 45 -27.00 20.61 5.27
N VAL A 46 -25.69 20.41 5.36
CA VAL A 46 -24.70 21.12 4.54
C VAL A 46 -24.84 20.63 3.10
N LEU A 47 -25.04 21.56 2.16
CA LEU A 47 -25.12 21.28 0.73
C LEU A 47 -23.73 21.36 0.09
N ASN A 48 -23.01 22.46 0.35
CA ASN A 48 -21.68 22.71 -0.19
C ASN A 48 -20.80 23.44 0.84
N THR A 49 -19.50 23.24 0.73
CA THR A 49 -18.48 24.10 1.34
C THR A 49 -17.81 24.91 0.24
N TYR A 50 -17.46 26.17 0.50
CA TYR A 50 -16.75 27.02 -0.45
C TYR A 50 -15.42 27.43 0.15
N PHE A 51 -14.32 27.08 -0.51
CA PHE A 51 -12.99 27.55 -0.18
C PHE A 51 -12.82 29.00 -0.65
N ILE A 52 -12.52 29.89 0.29
CA ILE A 52 -12.32 31.32 0.03
C ILE A 52 -10.99 31.72 0.65
N ALA A 53 -9.96 31.91 -0.18
CA ALA A 53 -8.70 32.46 0.29
C ALA A 53 -8.81 33.98 0.47
N ASP A 54 -8.27 34.53 1.56
CA ASP A 54 -8.34 35.97 1.82
C ASP A 54 -7.45 36.76 0.85
N ASN A 55 -6.36 36.15 0.37
CA ASN A 55 -5.45 36.75 -0.60
C ASN A 55 -4.66 35.71 -1.42
N GLU A 56 -3.88 36.17 -2.40
CA GLU A 56 -3.08 35.28 -3.29
C GLU A 56 -1.97 34.50 -2.54
N THR A 57 -1.44 35.06 -1.45
CA THR A 57 -0.44 34.38 -0.61
C THR A 57 -1.07 33.18 0.09
N ASP A 58 -2.23 33.38 0.70
CA ASP A 58 -2.97 32.32 1.39
C ASP A 58 -3.36 31.20 0.40
N LEU A 59 -3.83 31.57 -0.80
CA LEU A 59 -4.11 30.60 -1.85
C LEU A 59 -2.88 29.72 -2.15
N LYS A 60 -1.71 30.33 -2.34
CA LYS A 60 -0.46 29.59 -2.61
C LYS A 60 -0.03 28.71 -1.44
N GLU A 61 -0.30 29.15 -0.21
CA GLU A 61 -0.03 28.36 1.00
C GLU A 61 -0.90 27.09 1.03
N PHE A 62 -2.21 27.21 0.80
CA PHE A 62 -3.12 26.06 0.71
C PHE A 62 -2.80 25.14 -0.46
N GLU A 63 -2.45 25.70 -1.63
CA GLU A 63 -1.93 24.91 -2.74
C GLU A 63 -0.70 24.08 -2.35
N GLY A 64 0.18 24.67 -1.54
CA GLY A 64 1.36 24.01 -0.96
C GLY A 64 0.98 22.88 0.00
N TYR A 65 -0.01 23.10 0.88
CA TYR A 65 -0.51 22.08 1.79
C TYR A 65 -1.12 20.88 1.06
N PHE A 66 -2.01 21.11 0.09
CA PHE A 66 -2.62 20.02 -0.68
C PHE A 66 -1.59 19.24 -1.49
N SER A 67 -0.63 19.93 -2.11
CA SER A 67 0.45 19.28 -2.85
C SER A 67 1.29 18.42 -1.91
N SER A 68 1.71 18.98 -0.77
CA SER A 68 2.59 18.30 0.19
C SER A 68 1.90 17.10 0.85
N PHE A 69 0.60 17.20 1.13
CA PHE A 69 -0.19 16.10 1.65
C PHE A 69 -0.29 14.96 0.63
N GLY A 70 -0.55 15.28 -0.64
CA GLY A 70 -0.53 14.29 -1.73
C GLY A 70 0.82 13.56 -1.84
N GLU A 71 1.92 14.29 -1.71
CA GLU A 71 3.27 13.70 -1.70
C GLU A 71 3.53 12.82 -0.48
N LEU A 72 3.03 13.22 0.69
CA LEU A 72 3.11 12.40 1.90
C LEU A 72 2.41 11.06 1.68
N LEU A 73 1.16 11.08 1.19
CA LEU A 73 0.39 9.87 0.92
C LEU A 73 1.09 8.96 -0.10
N ASN A 74 1.56 9.50 -1.22
CA ASN A 74 2.20 8.72 -2.27
C ASN A 74 3.52 8.09 -1.81
N ARG A 75 4.36 8.85 -1.12
CA ARG A 75 5.61 8.34 -0.55
C ARG A 75 5.34 7.23 0.45
N THR A 76 4.36 7.41 1.33
CA THR A 76 3.96 6.37 2.28
C THR A 76 3.44 5.13 1.56
N LEU A 77 2.62 5.27 0.53
CA LEU A 77 2.10 4.16 -0.24
C LEU A 77 3.23 3.34 -0.89
N ILE A 78 4.18 4.00 -1.56
CA ILE A 78 5.34 3.34 -2.18
C ILE A 78 6.21 2.62 -1.15
N GLU A 79 6.39 3.22 0.03
CA GLU A 79 7.10 2.57 1.13
C GLU A 79 6.36 1.31 1.62
N GLU A 80 5.02 1.35 1.71
CA GLU A 80 4.25 0.18 2.12
C GLU A 80 4.24 -0.93 1.07
N TYR A 81 4.21 -0.60 -0.23
CA TYR A 81 4.46 -1.60 -1.29
C TYR A 81 5.81 -2.31 -1.08
N SER A 82 6.83 -1.57 -0.65
CA SER A 82 8.15 -2.13 -0.35
C SER A 82 8.12 -3.03 0.90
N ASN A 83 7.51 -2.57 1.99
CA ASN A 83 7.41 -3.31 3.25
C ASN A 83 6.63 -4.62 3.08
N VAL A 84 5.47 -4.54 2.41
CA VAL A 84 4.60 -5.70 2.16
C VAL A 84 5.29 -6.72 1.26
N TYR A 85 5.92 -6.26 0.17
CA TYR A 85 6.66 -7.19 -0.70
C TYR A 85 7.86 -7.82 0.03
N SER A 86 8.59 -7.06 0.85
CA SER A 86 9.66 -7.61 1.68
C SER A 86 9.16 -8.65 2.68
N PHE A 87 8.00 -8.42 3.31
CA PHE A 87 7.35 -9.43 4.15
C PHE A 87 7.03 -10.72 3.37
N ILE A 88 6.43 -10.58 2.19
CA ILE A 88 6.07 -11.70 1.31
C ILE A 88 7.32 -12.50 0.91
N GLU A 89 8.35 -11.82 0.40
CA GLU A 89 9.57 -12.44 -0.10
C GLU A 89 10.32 -13.16 1.03
N THR A 90 10.52 -12.49 2.17
CA THR A 90 11.23 -13.07 3.32
C THR A 90 10.46 -14.22 3.97
N SER A 91 9.13 -14.16 4.01
CA SER A 91 8.30 -15.25 4.55
C SER A 91 8.31 -16.47 3.62
N THR A 92 8.34 -16.26 2.30
CA THR A 92 8.50 -17.35 1.31
C THR A 92 9.86 -18.04 1.46
N GLN A 93 10.94 -17.26 1.61
CA GLN A 93 12.27 -17.80 1.89
C GLN A 93 12.31 -18.59 3.20
N LEU A 94 11.60 -18.09 4.23
CA LEU A 94 11.51 -18.77 5.51
C LEU A 94 10.83 -20.13 5.39
N ILE A 95 9.77 -20.28 4.59
CA ILE A 95 9.16 -21.60 4.32
C ILE A 95 10.18 -22.58 3.74
N ILE A 96 10.93 -22.18 2.71
CA ILE A 96 11.97 -23.04 2.12
C ILE A 96 13.01 -23.46 3.16
N LYS A 97 13.37 -22.54 4.05
CA LYS A 97 14.33 -22.79 5.14
C LYS A 97 13.78 -23.75 6.19
N GLU A 98 12.60 -23.48 6.74
CA GLU A 98 11.98 -24.28 7.80
C GLU A 98 11.67 -25.71 7.32
N MET A 99 11.40 -25.89 6.02
CA MET A 99 11.22 -27.21 5.41
C MET A 99 12.54 -27.94 5.13
N ASN A 100 13.69 -27.37 5.53
CA ASN A 100 15.04 -27.88 5.28
C ASN A 100 15.38 -28.06 3.79
N LYS A 101 14.80 -27.23 2.92
CA LYS A 101 14.91 -27.34 1.46
C LYS A 101 15.90 -26.37 0.81
N GLU A 102 16.66 -25.60 1.59
CA GLU A 102 17.59 -24.58 1.06
C GLU A 102 18.61 -25.14 0.05
N LYS A 103 19.17 -26.32 0.31
CA LYS A 103 20.15 -26.96 -0.61
C LYS A 103 19.48 -27.38 -1.92
N GLU A 104 18.26 -27.91 -1.86
CA GLU A 104 17.48 -28.30 -3.04
C GLU A 104 17.06 -27.06 -3.83
N TYR A 105 16.61 -26.00 -3.15
CA TYR A 105 16.26 -24.73 -3.78
C TYR A 105 17.45 -24.10 -4.53
N LYS A 106 18.65 -24.12 -3.93
CA LYS A 106 19.87 -23.65 -4.60
C LYS A 106 20.14 -24.39 -5.91
N LYS A 107 19.96 -25.72 -5.93
CA LYS A 107 20.11 -26.53 -7.15
C LYS A 107 19.04 -26.20 -8.18
N TYR A 108 17.77 -26.08 -7.74
CA TYR A 108 16.65 -25.69 -8.59
C TYR A 108 16.88 -24.32 -9.26
N LYS A 109 17.34 -23.34 -8.48
CA LYS A 109 17.67 -22.00 -8.97
C LYS A 109 18.81 -22.02 -10.00
N MET A 110 19.84 -22.84 -9.79
CA MET A 110 20.94 -22.99 -10.74
C MET A 110 20.47 -23.61 -12.07
N ALA A 111 19.62 -24.63 -12.01
CA ALA A 111 19.01 -25.23 -13.20
C ALA A 111 18.17 -24.21 -14.00
N ASN A 112 17.55 -23.26 -13.32
CA ASN A 112 16.69 -22.22 -13.89
C ASN A 112 17.38 -20.86 -14.05
N ARG A 113 18.72 -20.80 -14.09
CA ARG A 113 19.49 -19.54 -14.07
C ARG A 113 19.18 -18.62 -15.26
N LEU A 114 18.87 -19.19 -16.43
CA LEU A 114 18.55 -18.44 -17.65
C LEU A 114 17.10 -17.91 -17.69
N SER A 115 16.27 -18.30 -16.73
CA SER A 115 14.89 -17.84 -16.66
C SER A 115 14.84 -16.36 -16.27
N LYS A 116 14.14 -15.57 -17.10
CA LYS A 116 13.82 -14.15 -16.86
C LYS A 116 12.77 -13.95 -15.76
N LYS A 117 12.23 -15.02 -15.17
CA LYS A 117 11.24 -14.94 -14.09
C LYS A 117 11.86 -14.37 -12.80
N SER A 118 11.02 -13.70 -12.01
CA SER A 118 11.41 -13.08 -10.74
C SER A 118 11.91 -14.13 -9.74
N GLU A 119 12.69 -13.69 -8.74
CA GLU A 119 13.11 -14.60 -7.65
C GLU A 119 11.91 -15.13 -6.87
N PHE A 120 10.91 -14.28 -6.62
CA PHE A 120 9.65 -14.66 -5.98
C PHE A 120 8.96 -15.79 -6.76
N TYR A 121 8.77 -15.64 -8.07
CA TYR A 121 8.16 -16.67 -8.92
C TYR A 121 8.94 -17.99 -8.89
N LYS A 122 10.29 -17.92 -8.84
CA LYS A 122 11.13 -19.12 -8.72
C LYS A 122 10.94 -19.83 -7.39
N MET A 123 10.81 -19.09 -6.28
CA MET A 123 10.52 -19.67 -4.98
C MET A 123 9.14 -20.31 -4.93
N ILE A 124 8.13 -19.65 -5.49
CA ILE A 124 6.76 -20.17 -5.53
C ILE A 124 6.69 -21.47 -6.32
N ASN A 125 7.26 -21.54 -7.53
CA ASN A 125 7.24 -22.80 -8.29
C ASN A 125 8.01 -23.91 -7.59
N PHE A 126 9.13 -23.59 -6.94
CA PHE A 126 9.85 -24.57 -6.15
C PHE A 126 8.98 -25.12 -5.01
N ILE A 127 8.23 -24.26 -4.32
CA ILE A 127 7.28 -24.69 -3.29
C ILE A 127 6.21 -25.58 -3.92
N ASP A 128 5.59 -25.13 -5.03
CA ASP A 128 4.51 -25.85 -5.72
C ASP A 128 4.91 -27.26 -6.19
N ASP A 129 6.12 -27.38 -6.74
CA ASP A 129 6.62 -28.62 -7.32
C ASP A 129 7.13 -29.61 -6.26
N ILE A 130 7.68 -29.12 -5.14
CA ILE A 130 8.51 -29.93 -4.22
C ILE A 130 7.99 -29.95 -2.79
N ILE A 131 7.44 -28.85 -2.30
CA ILE A 131 7.05 -28.70 -0.89
C ILE A 131 5.56 -28.94 -0.72
N PHE A 132 4.73 -28.17 -1.42
CA PHE A 132 3.29 -28.08 -1.22
C PHE A 132 2.62 -27.63 -2.51
N LYS A 133 1.59 -28.37 -2.96
CA LYS A 133 0.86 -28.06 -4.19
C LYS A 133 -0.17 -26.97 -3.93
N PHE A 134 -0.03 -25.81 -4.58
CA PHE A 134 -0.98 -24.71 -4.42
C PHE A 134 -2.32 -25.01 -5.12
N SER A 135 -3.40 -24.51 -4.51
CA SER A 135 -4.73 -24.49 -5.13
C SER A 135 -4.83 -23.40 -6.20
N LYS A 136 -5.88 -23.45 -7.03
CA LYS A 136 -6.16 -22.38 -8.00
C LYS A 136 -6.37 -21.02 -7.32
N ASP A 137 -7.02 -21.00 -6.16
CA ASP A 137 -7.30 -19.76 -5.43
C ASP A 137 -6.00 -19.15 -4.87
N ASN A 138 -5.05 -19.99 -4.44
CA ASN A 138 -3.72 -19.52 -4.01
C ASN A 138 -2.98 -18.83 -5.17
N TYR A 139 -3.12 -19.35 -6.39
CA TYR A 139 -2.51 -18.76 -7.58
C TYR A 139 -3.04 -17.36 -7.90
N LEU A 140 -4.32 -17.07 -7.64
CA LEU A 140 -4.86 -15.72 -7.85
C LEU A 140 -4.08 -14.67 -7.05
N ILE A 141 -3.76 -14.96 -5.80
CA ILE A 141 -3.01 -14.07 -4.92
C ILE A 141 -1.53 -14.01 -5.31
N ILE A 142 -0.94 -15.15 -5.63
CA ILE A 142 0.46 -15.24 -6.08
C ILE A 142 0.69 -14.43 -7.36
N ASP A 143 -0.19 -14.58 -8.35
CA ASP A 143 -0.10 -13.88 -9.63
C ASP A 143 -0.32 -12.38 -9.41
N PHE A 144 -1.29 -11.99 -8.57
CA PHE A 144 -1.48 -10.59 -8.18
C PHE A 144 -0.21 -10.00 -7.55
N ILE A 145 0.46 -10.72 -6.66
CA ILE A 145 1.72 -10.27 -6.07
C ILE A 145 2.82 -10.09 -7.14
N ASP A 146 3.01 -11.06 -8.03
CA ASP A 146 4.11 -11.03 -9.01
C ASP A 146 3.88 -10.02 -10.14
N GLU A 147 2.63 -9.78 -10.52
CA GLU A 147 2.22 -8.93 -11.65
C GLU A 147 1.85 -7.50 -11.25
N HIS A 148 1.41 -7.26 -10.01
CA HIS A 148 0.97 -5.92 -9.57
C HIS A 148 1.84 -5.35 -8.44
N ILE A 149 1.98 -6.08 -7.32
CA ILE A 149 2.73 -5.56 -6.16
C ILE A 149 4.23 -5.46 -6.46
N ARG A 150 4.83 -6.52 -7.02
CA ARG A 150 6.27 -6.57 -7.31
C ARG A 150 6.71 -5.49 -8.31
N PRO A 151 6.00 -5.26 -9.44
CA PRO A 151 6.39 -4.19 -10.35
C PRO A 151 6.31 -2.81 -9.72
N ILE A 152 5.24 -2.49 -8.96
CA ILE A 152 5.11 -1.21 -8.25
C ILE A 152 6.27 -1.02 -7.26
N ARG A 153 6.57 -2.04 -6.45
CA ARG A 153 7.72 -2.02 -5.53
C ARG A 153 9.03 -1.79 -6.29
N ASN A 154 9.25 -2.49 -7.40
CA ASN A 154 10.49 -2.37 -8.16
C ASN A 154 10.64 -0.99 -8.80
N ASP A 155 9.54 -0.43 -9.31
CA ASP A 155 9.52 0.91 -9.84
C ASP A 155 9.82 1.93 -8.75
N GLY A 156 9.17 1.84 -7.59
CA GLY A 156 9.44 2.72 -6.45
C GLY A 156 10.88 2.66 -5.90
N MET A 157 11.58 1.53 -6.07
CA MET A 157 12.96 1.34 -5.61
C MET A 157 14.02 1.73 -6.64
N HIS A 158 13.68 1.81 -7.93
CA HIS A 158 14.66 1.91 -9.00
C HIS A 158 14.42 3.06 -9.98
N LYS A 159 13.20 3.61 -10.04
CA LYS A 159 12.89 4.79 -10.84
C LYS A 159 12.98 6.05 -9.98
N PRO A 160 13.31 7.22 -10.57
CA PRO A 160 13.17 8.49 -9.88
C PRO A 160 11.73 8.66 -9.37
N TYR A 161 11.59 9.21 -8.16
CA TYR A 161 10.29 9.52 -7.61
C TYR A 161 9.61 10.61 -8.45
N GLU A 162 8.46 10.28 -9.05
CA GLU A 162 7.63 11.23 -9.78
C GLU A 162 6.70 11.95 -8.80
N SER A 163 6.81 13.27 -8.75
CA SER A 163 5.98 14.13 -7.90
C SER A 163 4.56 14.19 -8.44
N ILE A 164 3.58 13.84 -7.60
CA ILE A 164 2.15 13.86 -7.93
C ILE A 164 1.40 15.06 -7.30
N GLY A 165 2.09 15.90 -6.53
CA GLY A 165 1.49 16.97 -5.74
C GLY A 165 0.66 17.94 -6.59
N ASN A 166 1.13 18.25 -7.81
CA ASN A 166 0.37 19.09 -8.75
C ASN A 166 -0.93 18.42 -9.24
N GLU A 167 -0.94 17.10 -9.40
CA GLU A 167 -2.12 16.35 -9.84
C GLU A 167 -3.14 16.29 -8.71
N ILE A 168 -2.69 15.97 -7.48
CA ILE A 168 -3.52 15.94 -6.28
C ILE A 168 -4.11 17.33 -5.99
N LYS A 169 -3.30 18.37 -6.05
CA LYS A 169 -3.75 19.76 -5.90
C LYS A 169 -4.86 20.08 -6.89
N LYS A 170 -4.69 19.75 -8.17
CA LYS A 170 -5.70 20.00 -9.22
C LYS A 170 -6.97 19.19 -9.00
N ALA A 171 -6.88 17.99 -8.43
CA ALA A 171 -8.04 17.17 -8.09
C ALA A 171 -8.84 17.76 -6.91
N ILE A 172 -8.19 18.48 -6.01
CA ILE A 172 -8.82 19.14 -4.86
C ILE A 172 -9.42 20.50 -5.24
N LEU A 173 -8.65 21.35 -5.93
CA LEU A 173 -9.00 22.74 -6.27
C LEU A 173 -9.61 22.90 -7.67
N ILE A 174 -10.63 22.10 -8.01
CA ILE A 174 -11.26 22.14 -9.35
C ILE A 174 -12.05 23.45 -9.55
N ASP A 175 -12.91 23.80 -8.60
CA ASP A 175 -13.87 24.91 -8.67
C ASP A 175 -14.10 25.59 -7.29
N ASN A 176 -13.15 25.43 -6.38
CA ASN A 176 -13.20 25.91 -4.99
C ASN A 176 -14.42 25.46 -4.16
N THR A 177 -15.24 24.54 -4.67
CA THR A 177 -16.38 23.99 -3.93
C THR A 177 -16.04 22.59 -3.41
N ASN A 178 -16.49 22.24 -2.20
CA ASN A 178 -16.31 20.92 -1.58
C ASN A 178 -14.83 20.49 -1.48
N VAL A 179 -13.93 21.46 -1.23
CA VAL A 179 -12.47 21.26 -1.15
C VAL A 179 -12.11 20.30 -0.02
N ASP A 180 -12.74 20.44 1.15
CA ASP A 180 -12.60 19.53 2.29
C ASP A 180 -13.02 18.10 1.93
N SER A 181 -14.15 17.95 1.24
CA SER A 181 -14.67 16.64 0.81
C SER A 181 -13.77 15.97 -0.22
N ARG A 182 -13.18 16.75 -1.14
CA ARG A 182 -12.21 16.24 -2.11
C ARG A 182 -10.89 15.84 -1.46
N LEU A 183 -10.39 16.64 -0.50
CA LEU A 183 -9.23 16.28 0.30
C LEU A 183 -9.46 14.97 1.07
N ARG A 184 -10.62 14.83 1.72
CA ARG A 184 -11.03 13.57 2.37
C ARG A 184 -11.12 12.41 1.38
N SER A 185 -11.62 12.65 0.16
CA SER A 185 -11.70 11.62 -0.88
C SER A 185 -10.31 11.13 -1.30
N VAL A 186 -9.35 12.03 -1.51
CA VAL A 186 -7.95 11.66 -1.80
C VAL A 186 -7.37 10.79 -0.67
N TYR A 187 -7.60 11.18 0.58
CA TYR A 187 -7.19 10.38 1.73
C TYR A 187 -7.90 9.02 1.78
N CYS A 188 -9.20 8.95 1.51
CA CYS A 188 -9.95 7.69 1.48
C CYS A 188 -9.41 6.72 0.44
N TYR A 189 -9.08 7.19 -0.77
CA TYR A 189 -8.43 6.36 -1.79
C TYR A 189 -7.11 5.78 -1.30
N PHE A 190 -6.26 6.59 -0.65
CA PHE A 190 -5.04 6.10 -0.04
C PHE A 190 -5.31 5.01 1.02
N VAL A 191 -6.30 5.19 1.89
CA VAL A 191 -6.65 4.21 2.92
C VAL A 191 -7.14 2.89 2.30
N GLU A 192 -7.97 2.97 1.24
CA GLU A 192 -8.46 1.80 0.52
C GLU A 192 -7.32 1.00 -0.14
N GLU A 193 -6.37 1.69 -0.76
CA GLU A 193 -5.17 1.08 -1.36
C GLU A 193 -4.31 0.39 -0.30
N ILE A 194 -4.03 1.06 0.82
CA ILE A 194 -3.29 0.47 1.94
C ILE A 194 -4.02 -0.76 2.49
N ASN A 195 -5.32 -0.67 2.75
CA ASN A 195 -6.09 -1.79 3.29
C ASN A 195 -6.09 -2.98 2.32
N SER A 196 -6.21 -2.72 1.02
CA SER A 196 -6.16 -3.76 -0.02
C SER A 196 -4.80 -4.46 -0.05
N LEU A 197 -3.71 -3.68 -0.01
CA LEU A 197 -2.35 -4.19 0.02
C LEU A 197 -2.09 -5.08 1.26
N TYR A 198 -2.57 -4.65 2.43
CA TYR A 198 -2.45 -5.41 3.67
C TYR A 198 -3.37 -6.64 3.73
N GLY A 199 -4.52 -6.59 3.06
CA GLY A 199 -5.39 -7.74 2.85
C GLY A 199 -4.70 -8.83 2.03
N VAL A 200 -3.96 -8.46 0.97
CA VAL A 200 -3.14 -9.41 0.20
C VAL A 200 -2.06 -10.05 1.08
N ALA A 201 -1.37 -9.25 1.91
CA ALA A 201 -0.36 -9.76 2.83
C ALA A 201 -0.95 -10.76 3.85
N GLU A 202 -2.16 -10.49 4.37
CA GLU A 202 -2.88 -11.38 5.29
C GLU A 202 -3.23 -12.70 4.61
N ILE A 203 -3.81 -12.66 3.41
CA ILE A 203 -4.19 -13.87 2.68
C ILE A 203 -2.94 -14.70 2.36
N PHE A 204 -1.87 -14.06 1.89
CA PHE A 204 -0.62 -14.76 1.60
C PHE A 204 0.00 -15.38 2.86
N LYS A 205 -0.06 -14.69 4.00
CA LYS A 205 0.34 -15.25 5.30
C LYS A 205 -0.42 -16.55 5.61
N LEU A 206 -1.74 -16.58 5.41
CA LEU A 206 -2.55 -17.77 5.63
C LEU A 206 -2.12 -18.93 4.73
N ILE A 207 -1.88 -18.66 3.44
CA ILE A 207 -1.34 -19.65 2.49
C ILE A 207 -0.03 -20.25 3.02
N LEU A 208 0.89 -19.42 3.52
CA LEU A 208 2.17 -19.91 4.06
C LEU A 208 2.00 -20.73 5.33
N LEU A 209 1.03 -20.39 6.19
CA LEU A 209 0.74 -21.14 7.41
C LEU A 209 0.14 -22.51 7.10
N ASP A 210 -0.71 -22.62 6.08
CA ASP A 210 -1.27 -23.90 5.63
C ASP A 210 -0.19 -24.88 5.20
N ILE A 211 0.86 -24.42 4.50
CA ILE A 211 2.02 -25.25 4.12
C ILE A 211 2.68 -25.89 5.35
N VAL A 212 2.78 -25.12 6.44
CA VAL A 212 3.42 -25.57 7.68
C VAL A 212 2.53 -26.56 8.43
N LEU A 213 1.21 -26.33 8.43
CA LEU A 213 0.24 -27.17 9.12
C LEU A 213 0.01 -28.52 8.42
N ASP A 214 0.04 -28.56 7.10
CA ASP A 214 -0.12 -29.81 6.31
C ASP A 214 1.06 -30.80 6.49
N LYS A 215 2.18 -30.32 7.05
CA LYS A 215 3.44 -31.08 7.17
C LYS A 215 3.85 -31.37 8.62
N GLY A 216 3.11 -30.86 9.60
CA GLY A 216 3.32 -31.08 11.04
C GLY A 216 2.33 -32.08 11.62
#